data_AF-A0A9P6H3P9-F1
#
_entry.id   AF-A0A9P6H3P9-F1
#
_cell.length_a   1.000
_cell.length_b   1.000
_cell.length_c   1.000
_cell.angle_alpha   90.00
_cell.angle_beta   90.00
_cell.angle_gamma   90.00
#
_symmetry.space_group_name_H-M   'P 1'
#
loop_
_entity.id
_entity.type
_entity.pdbx_description
1 polymer ?
#
loop_
_entity_poly.entity_id
_entity_poly.type
_entity_poly.pdbx_seq_one_letter_code
_entity_poly.pdbx_strand_id
1 'polypeptide(L)'
;MRTIFFIMYKYINSIALNDIAYELDVDRGTVSVYAYLVRDTICEYIMKNNEKLRGYNDDGTSKIVEIDESYFFRRKYNRGRIINGDWYIGGVERGSKKTF
;
A
#
# COMPACT_ATOMS: atom_id res chain seq x y z
N MET A 1 21.28 -13.11 -5.81
CA MET A 1 20.56 -12.00 -6.49
C MET A 1 19.28 -12.42 -7.19
N ARG A 2 19.26 -13.48 -8.03
CA ARG A 2 18.06 -13.88 -8.81
C ARG A 2 16.80 -14.11 -7.96
N THR A 3 16.92 -14.81 -6.82
CA THR A 3 15.80 -15.13 -5.93
C THR A 3 15.12 -13.90 -5.33
N ILE A 4 15.90 -12.86 -5.02
CA ILE A 4 15.38 -11.61 -4.43
C ILE A 4 14.42 -10.92 -5.42
N PHE A 5 14.81 -10.83 -6.70
CA PHE A 5 13.95 -10.24 -7.72
C PHE A 5 12.63 -11.00 -7.89
N PHE A 6 12.65 -12.34 -7.78
CA PHE A 6 11.43 -13.13 -7.81
C PHE A 6 10.54 -12.91 -6.59
N ILE A 7 11.13 -12.78 -5.39
CA ILE A 7 10.36 -12.42 -4.18
C ILE A 7 9.67 -11.07 -4.37
N MET A 8 10.40 -10.05 -4.84
CA MET A 8 9.85 -8.71 -5.08
C MET A 8 8.73 -8.73 -6.12
N TYR A 9 8.98 -9.38 -7.27
CA TYR A 9 8.00 -9.51 -8.35
C TYR A 9 6.72 -10.21 -7.87
N LYS A 10 6.84 -11.34 -7.16
CA LYS A 10 5.69 -12.09 -6.66
C LYS A 10 4.92 -11.30 -5.58
N TYR A 11 5.62 -10.57 -4.71
CA TYR A 11 5.00 -9.70 -3.71
C TYR A 11 4.16 -8.60 -4.37
N ILE A 12 4.69 -7.93 -5.42
CA ILE A 12 3.96 -6.89 -6.17
C ILE A 12 2.71 -7.46 -6.86
N ASN A 13 2.77 -8.71 -7.32
CA ASN A 13 1.60 -9.42 -7.87
C ASN A 13 0.63 -9.95 -6.80
N SER A 14 0.74 -9.49 -5.55
CA SER A 14 -0.17 -9.81 -4.45
C SER A 14 -0.26 -11.32 -4.13
N ILE A 15 0.82 -12.07 -4.36
CA ILE A 15 0.93 -13.48 -3.97
C ILE A 15 1.22 -13.56 -2.45
N ALA A 16 0.59 -14.50 -1.76
CA ALA A 16 0.78 -14.64 -0.31
C ALA A 16 2.22 -15.03 0.03
N LEU A 17 2.78 -14.44 1.09
CA LEU A 17 4.18 -14.64 1.47
C LEU A 17 4.53 -16.11 1.73
N ASN A 18 3.58 -16.90 2.22
CA ASN A 18 3.78 -18.33 2.45
C ASN A 18 3.93 -19.09 1.12
N ASP A 19 3.16 -18.73 0.10
CA ASP A 19 3.23 -19.35 -1.22
C ASP A 19 4.54 -18.98 -1.92
N ILE A 20 4.98 -17.71 -1.78
CA ILE A 20 6.29 -17.26 -2.27
C ILE A 20 7.43 -18.05 -1.62
N ALA A 21 7.36 -18.24 -0.29
CA ALA A 21 8.37 -19.01 0.45
C ALA A 21 8.41 -20.47 -0.02
N TYR A 22 7.24 -21.09 -0.19
CA TYR A 22 7.10 -22.46 -0.67
C TYR A 22 7.61 -22.64 -2.10
N GLU A 23 7.20 -21.78 -3.04
CA GLU A 23 7.55 -21.90 -4.46
C GLU A 23 9.04 -21.62 -4.75
N LEU A 24 9.66 -20.74 -3.96
CA LEU A 24 11.07 -20.37 -4.15
C LEU A 24 12.03 -21.18 -3.27
N ASP A 25 11.50 -22.05 -2.41
CA ASP A 25 12.26 -22.81 -1.41
C ASP A 25 13.14 -21.90 -0.54
N VAL A 26 12.52 -20.85 0.02
CA VAL A 26 13.18 -19.85 0.87
C VAL A 26 12.48 -19.79 2.21
N ASP A 27 13.25 -19.53 3.26
CA ASP A 27 12.68 -19.24 4.58
C ASP A 27 11.66 -18.08 4.51
N ARG A 28 10.52 -18.29 5.16
CA ARG A 28 9.39 -17.35 5.19
C ARG A 28 9.75 -16.04 5.90
N GLY A 29 10.67 -16.07 6.85
CA GLY A 29 11.23 -14.88 7.48
C GLY A 29 12.00 -14.03 6.48
N THR A 30 12.84 -14.65 5.64
CA THR A 30 13.57 -13.98 4.57
C THR A 30 12.62 -13.32 3.56
N VAL A 31 11.57 -14.01 3.11
CA VAL A 31 10.53 -13.43 2.24
C VAL A 31 9.85 -12.22 2.90
N SER A 32 9.57 -12.32 4.21
CA SER A 32 8.95 -11.23 4.97
C SER A 32 9.84 -9.99 5.05
N VAL A 33 11.15 -10.17 5.23
CA VAL A 33 12.12 -9.06 5.23
C VAL A 33 12.14 -8.34 3.89
N TYR A 34 12.23 -9.07 2.77
CA TYR A 34 12.23 -8.44 1.45
C TYR A 34 10.88 -7.79 1.10
N ALA A 35 9.76 -8.40 1.47
CA ALA A 35 8.44 -7.80 1.31
C ALA A 35 8.32 -6.49 2.11
N TYR A 36 8.84 -6.47 3.35
CA TYR A 36 8.89 -5.25 4.16
C TYR A 36 9.72 -4.16 3.46
N LEU A 37 10.92 -4.48 2.98
CA LEU A 37 11.79 -3.52 2.28
C LEU A 37 11.11 -2.93 1.05
N VAL A 38 10.49 -3.77 0.21
CA VAL A 38 9.75 -3.29 -0.98
C VAL A 38 8.63 -2.34 -0.58
N ARG A 39 7.83 -2.72 0.43
CA ARG A 39 6.75 -1.87 0.93
C ARG A 39 7.26 -0.53 1.43
N ASP A 40 8.32 -0.54 2.23
CA ASP A 40 8.90 0.65 2.83
C ASP A 40 9.41 1.62 1.76
N THR A 41 10.16 1.11 0.78
CA THR A 41 10.64 1.91 -0.36
C THR A 41 9.48 2.50 -1.19
N ILE A 42 8.41 1.73 -1.42
CA ILE A 42 7.22 2.24 -2.12
C ILE A 42 6.55 3.34 -1.30
N CYS A 43 6.38 3.15 0.01
CA CYS A 43 5.80 4.15 0.90
C CYS A 43 6.63 5.43 0.92
N GLU A 44 7.95 5.33 1.06
CA GLU A 44 8.87 6.48 1.01
C GLU A 44 8.75 7.22 -0.33
N TYR A 45 8.71 6.49 -1.44
CA TYR A 45 8.54 7.08 -2.76
C TYR A 45 7.21 7.84 -2.87
N ILE A 46 6.10 7.24 -2.42
CA ILE A 46 4.78 7.88 -2.44
C ILE A 46 4.79 9.14 -1.57
N MET A 47 5.32 9.06 -0.35
CA MET A 47 5.38 10.21 0.56
C MET A 47 6.24 11.35 0.01
N LYS A 48 7.36 11.02 -0.66
CA LYS A 48 8.26 12.01 -1.27
C LYS A 48 7.65 12.68 -2.51
N ASN A 49 6.86 11.95 -3.30
CA ASN A 49 6.25 12.44 -4.52
C ASN A 49 4.76 12.80 -4.35
N ASN A 50 4.31 12.98 -3.10
CA ASN A 50 2.93 13.37 -2.84
C ASN A 50 2.73 14.82 -3.31
N GLU A 51 1.81 14.99 -4.26
CA GLU A 51 1.43 16.31 -4.76
C GLU A 51 0.06 16.68 -4.20
N LYS A 52 -0.06 17.92 -3.70
CA LYS A 52 -1.34 18.44 -3.23
C LYS A 52 -2.36 18.44 -4.38
N LEU A 53 -3.43 17.66 -4.23
CA LEU A 53 -4.57 17.72 -5.14
C LEU A 53 -5.19 19.13 -5.09
N ARG A 54 -5.39 19.74 -6.26
CA ARG A 54 -6.01 21.06 -6.41
C ARG A 54 -7.43 20.90 -6.92
N GLY A 55 -8.33 21.81 -6.53
CA GLY A 55 -9.71 21.83 -7.01
C GLY A 55 -9.87 22.37 -8.44
N TYR A 56 -8.82 22.98 -8.99
CA TYR A 56 -8.83 23.58 -10.33
C TYR A 56 -7.52 23.27 -11.06
N ASN A 57 -7.61 23.11 -12.38
CA ASN A 57 -6.48 23.09 -13.31
C ASN A 57 -5.86 24.49 -13.46
N ASP A 58 -4.67 24.58 -14.07
CA ASP A 58 -4.00 25.85 -14.35
C ASP A 58 -4.78 26.73 -15.35
N ASP A 59 -5.67 26.11 -16.15
CA ASP A 59 -6.60 26.78 -17.06
C ASP A 59 -7.92 27.23 -16.40
N GLY A 60 -8.08 27.00 -15.09
CA GLY A 60 -9.27 27.36 -14.31
C GLY A 60 -10.42 26.34 -14.36
N THR A 61 -10.28 25.22 -15.06
CA THR A 61 -11.32 24.17 -15.08
C THR A 61 -11.35 23.37 -13.79
N SER A 62 -12.54 22.97 -13.33
CA SER A 62 -12.71 22.22 -12.08
C SER A 62 -12.15 20.79 -12.18
N LYS A 63 -11.44 20.36 -11.14
CA LYS A 63 -10.98 18.99 -10.97
C LYS A 63 -11.91 18.23 -10.03
N ILE A 64 -12.23 16.99 -10.40
CA ILE A 64 -13.04 16.08 -9.60
C ILE A 64 -12.09 15.13 -8.87
N VAL A 65 -12.15 15.13 -7.55
CA VAL A 65 -11.43 14.19 -6.69
C VAL A 65 -12.44 13.25 -6.06
N GLU A 66 -12.19 11.96 -6.17
CA GLU A 66 -12.90 10.94 -5.43
C GLU A 66 -12.22 10.77 -4.07
N ILE A 67 -13.00 10.79 -3.00
CA ILE A 67 -12.53 10.60 -1.64
C ILE A 67 -13.10 9.26 -1.15
N ASP A 68 -12.24 8.45 -0.54
CA ASP A 68 -12.63 7.19 0.10
C ASP A 68 -12.11 7.13 1.54
N GLU A 69 -12.85 6.44 2.39
CA GLU A 69 -12.57 6.33 3.83
C GLU A 69 -12.36 4.86 4.20
N SER A 70 -11.23 4.59 4.85
CA SER A 70 -10.89 3.26 5.35
C SER A 70 -10.67 3.31 6.86
N TYR A 71 -11.42 2.49 7.59
CA TYR A 71 -11.25 2.34 9.04
C TYR A 71 -10.38 1.11 9.35
N PHE A 72 -9.15 1.34 9.80
CA PHE A 72 -8.21 0.26 10.10
C PHE A 72 -8.10 0.01 11.59
N PHE A 73 -8.19 -1.25 11.99
CA PHE A 73 -8.03 -1.70 13.37
C PHE A 73 -7.12 -2.92 13.44
N ARG A 74 -6.41 -3.09 14.56
CA ARG A 74 -5.60 -4.28 14.80
C ARG A 74 -6.49 -5.51 14.90
N ARG A 75 -6.01 -6.65 14.40
CA ARG A 75 -6.72 -7.94 14.47
C ARG A 75 -7.14 -8.26 15.90
N LYS A 76 -8.43 -8.56 16.08
CA LYS A 76 -9.01 -8.89 17.38
C LYS A 76 -8.63 -10.30 17.80
N TYR A 77 -7.88 -10.39 18.89
CA TYR A 77 -7.67 -11.63 19.63
C TYR A 77 -8.44 -11.49 20.95
N ASN A 78 -9.23 -12.52 21.31
CA ASN A 78 -10.15 -12.61 22.45
C ASN A 78 -11.56 -12.00 22.26
N ARG A 79 -12.57 -12.70 22.80
CA ARG A 79 -13.99 -12.29 22.79
C ARG A 79 -14.20 -11.13 23.79
N GLY A 80 -15.13 -10.22 23.48
CA GLY A 80 -15.52 -9.10 24.36
C GLY A 80 -14.68 -7.81 24.26
N ARG A 81 -13.45 -7.85 23.71
CA ARG A 81 -12.64 -6.64 23.53
C ARG A 81 -13.17 -5.77 22.37
N ILE A 82 -13.47 -4.50 22.63
CA ILE A 82 -13.65 -3.48 21.58
C ILE A 82 -12.26 -2.90 21.29
N ILE A 83 -11.85 -2.91 20.02
CA ILE A 83 -10.58 -2.35 19.58
C ILE A 83 -10.93 -1.11 18.76
N ASN A 84 -10.47 0.04 19.22
CA ASN A 84 -10.55 1.27 18.43
C ASN A 84 -9.49 1.19 17.34
N GLY A 85 -9.92 1.50 16.12
CA GLY A 85 -9.09 1.77 14.97
C GLY A 85 -9.03 3.26 14.65
N ASP A 86 -8.25 3.57 13.63
CA ASP A 86 -8.06 4.91 13.10
C ASP A 86 -8.72 5.02 11.71
N TRP A 87 -9.23 6.21 11.42
CA TRP A 87 -9.75 6.57 10.10
C TRP A 87 -8.62 7.04 9.22
N TYR A 88 -8.55 6.48 8.02
CA TYR A 88 -7.64 6.89 6.97
C TYR A 88 -8.47 7.35 5.79
N ILE A 89 -8.22 8.57 5.35
CA ILE A 89 -8.91 9.17 4.22
C ILE A 89 -7.91 9.22 3.08
N GLY A 90 -8.27 8.60 1.96
CA GLY A 90 -7.53 8.69 0.72
C GLY A 90 -8.35 9.42 -0.33
N GLY A 91 -7.70 9.81 -1.42
CA GLY A 91 -8.44 10.22 -2.59
C GLY A 91 -7.60 10.30 -3.85
N VAL A 92 -8.31 10.25 -4.96
CA VAL A 92 -7.74 10.16 -6.30
C VAL A 92 -8.41 11.18 -7.22
N GLU A 93 -7.59 11.94 -7.94
CA GLU A 93 -8.06 12.86 -8.96
C GLU A 93 -8.47 12.08 -10.22
N ARG A 94 -9.71 12.29 -10.70
CA ARG A 94 -10.17 11.70 -11.95
C ARG A 94 -9.33 12.22 -13.13
N GLY A 95 -8.91 11.31 -13.99
CA GLY A 95 -8.12 11.62 -15.19
C GLY A 95 -6.61 11.54 -14.96
N SER A 96 -6.07 12.27 -13.99
CA SER A 96 -4.62 12.28 -13.72
C SER A 96 -4.13 11.11 -12.85
N LYS A 97 -5.04 10.48 -12.09
CA LYS A 97 -4.75 9.41 -11.11
C LYS A 97 -3.75 9.83 -10.02
N LYS A 98 -3.59 11.14 -9.79
CA LYS A 98 -2.83 11.64 -8.65
C LYS A 98 -3.58 11.31 -7.36
N THR A 99 -2.83 10.96 -6.31
CA THR A 99 -3.36 10.55 -5.00
C THR A 99 -2.78 11.38 -3.89
N PHE A 100 -3.49 11.53 -2.77
CA PHE A 100 -3.01 12.19 -1.55
C PHE A 100 -2.85 11.23 -0.37
#